data_AF-A0A3N1T0K0-F1
#
_entry.id   AF-A0A3N1T0K0-F1
#
_cell.length_a   1.000
_cell.length_b   1.000
_cell.length_c   1.000
_cell.angle_alpha   90.00
_cell.angle_beta   90.00
_cell.angle_gamma   90.00
#
_symmetry.space_group_name_H-M   'P 1'
#
loop_
_entity.id
_entity.type
_entity.pdbx_description
1 polymer ?
#
loop_
_entity_poly.entity_id
_entity_poly.type
_entity_poly.pdbx_seq_one_letter_code
_entity_poly.pdbx_strand_id
1 'polypeptide(L)'
;MSGVAGGEEDRVGTDPDQDSARGLAQMEGYLLWNAEIEEARRLARRFTGELPWLTTAQREDVERVYAADRAEASRVMLVRICARATELRGEYSRRYRTLRARCVAAVVVCLGTAGGACALVTYLVR
;
A
#
# COMPACT_ATOMS: atom_id res chain seq x y z
N MET A 1 46.07 24.83 -12.82
CA MET A 1 45.25 24.12 -13.82
C MET A 1 45.39 22.62 -13.59
N SER A 2 44.45 22.06 -12.85
CA SER A 2 44.05 20.64 -12.79
C SER A 2 42.94 20.68 -11.73
N GLY A 3 41.68 20.47 -12.03
CA GLY A 3 41.07 19.61 -13.03
C GLY A 3 39.82 19.13 -12.31
N VAL A 4 38.77 19.93 -12.41
CA VAL A 4 37.45 19.66 -11.82
C VAL A 4 36.91 18.39 -12.47
N ALA A 5 36.75 17.33 -11.68
CA ALA A 5 35.80 16.26 -11.92
C ALA A 5 35.02 16.18 -10.60
N GLY A 6 33.80 16.70 -10.53
CA GLY A 6 32.70 16.41 -11.43
C GLY A 6 31.83 15.42 -10.66
N GLY A 7 30.78 15.97 -10.05
CA GLY A 7 30.01 15.36 -8.98
C GLY A 7 29.57 13.92 -9.25
N GLU A 8 29.81 13.10 -8.24
CA GLU A 8 29.06 11.88 -7.95
C GLU A 8 27.63 12.29 -7.54
N GLU A 9 26.90 12.90 -8.46
CA GLU A 9 25.50 13.29 -8.28
C GLU A 9 24.65 12.04 -8.47
N ASP A 10 24.40 11.38 -7.34
CA ASP A 10 23.11 10.78 -6.96
C ASP A 10 22.22 10.36 -8.14
N ARG A 11 22.58 9.27 -8.83
CA ARG A 11 21.64 8.53 -9.66
C ARG A 11 21.16 7.30 -8.91
N VAL A 12 20.39 7.52 -7.85
CA VAL A 12 19.33 6.58 -7.48
C VAL A 12 18.28 6.67 -8.58
N GLY A 13 18.56 6.04 -9.72
CA GLY A 13 17.55 5.81 -10.74
C GLY A 13 16.58 4.79 -10.17
N THR A 14 15.46 5.26 -9.62
CA THR A 14 14.35 4.38 -9.28
C THR A 14 14.00 3.58 -10.53
N ASP A 15 13.82 2.27 -10.35
CA ASP A 15 13.38 1.38 -11.42
C ASP A 15 12.11 1.97 -12.07
N PRO A 16 12.11 2.23 -13.39
CA PRO A 16 11.00 2.91 -14.07
C PRO A 16 9.65 2.20 -13.90
N ASP A 17 9.68 0.88 -13.65
CA ASP A 17 8.47 0.10 -13.32
C ASP A 17 7.91 0.45 -11.93
N GLN A 18 8.80 0.64 -10.93
CA GLN A 18 8.41 1.04 -9.57
C GLN A 18 7.88 2.47 -9.52
N ASP A 19 8.47 3.38 -10.29
CA ASP A 19 7.97 4.76 -10.42
C ASP A 19 6.59 4.79 -11.10
N SER A 20 6.39 3.98 -12.14
CA SER A 20 5.10 3.85 -12.81
C SER A 20 4.03 3.29 -11.89
N ALA A 21 4.34 2.22 -11.14
CA ALA A 21 3.44 1.63 -10.16
C ALA A 21 3.07 2.61 -9.04
N ARG A 22 4.03 3.41 -8.56
CA ARG A 22 3.79 4.45 -7.57
C ARG A 22 2.88 5.56 -8.11
N GLY A 23 3.11 5.99 -9.35
CA GLY A 23 2.26 6.98 -10.02
C GLY A 23 0.82 6.50 -10.15
N LEU A 24 0.61 5.26 -10.58
CA LEU A 24 -0.73 4.66 -10.69
C LEU A 24 -1.45 4.59 -9.33
N ALA A 25 -0.76 4.15 -8.28
CA ALA A 25 -1.33 4.09 -6.94
C ALA A 25 -1.75 5.47 -6.42
N GLN A 26 -0.98 6.53 -6.74
CA GLN A 26 -1.34 7.89 -6.38
C GLN A 26 -2.56 8.40 -7.15
N MET A 27 -2.65 8.10 -8.44
CA MET A 27 -3.82 8.45 -9.26
C MET A 27 -5.07 7.71 -8.79
N GLU A 28 -4.97 6.41 -8.51
CA GLU A 28 -6.07 5.62 -7.96
C GLU A 28 -6.57 6.22 -6.63
N GLY A 29 -5.66 6.57 -5.72
CA GLY A 29 -6.00 7.23 -4.47
C GLY A 29 -6.72 8.57 -4.66
N TYR A 30 -6.27 9.39 -5.62
CA TYR A 30 -6.92 10.65 -5.98
C TYR A 30 -8.32 10.43 -6.56
N LEU A 31 -8.48 9.47 -7.46
CA LEU A 31 -9.78 9.16 -8.08
C LEU A 31 -10.77 8.63 -7.04
N LEU A 32 -10.31 7.74 -6.16
CA LEU A 32 -11.14 7.19 -5.08
C LEU A 32 -11.60 8.30 -4.12
N TRP A 33 -10.68 9.21 -3.75
CA TRP A 33 -11.04 10.34 -2.90
C TRP A 33 -12.02 11.31 -3.56
N ASN A 34 -11.86 11.60 -4.85
CA ASN A 34 -12.83 12.44 -5.57
C ASN A 34 -14.21 11.79 -5.64
N ALA A 35 -14.27 10.47 -5.84
CA ALA A 35 -15.53 9.73 -5.81
C ALA A 35 -16.22 9.84 -4.43
N GLU A 36 -15.46 9.71 -3.33
CA GLU A 36 -15.98 9.89 -1.97
C GLU A 36 -16.52 11.31 -1.72
N ILE A 37 -15.82 12.35 -2.23
CA ILE A 37 -16.29 13.74 -2.11
C ILE A 37 -17.59 13.97 -2.88
N GLU A 38 -17.70 13.44 -4.11
CA GLU A 38 -18.92 13.60 -4.89
C GLU A 38 -20.09 12.83 -4.28
N GLU A 39 -19.83 11.65 -3.72
CA GLU A 39 -20.83 10.89 -2.98
C GLU A 39 -21.30 11.65 -1.73
N ALA A 40 -20.39 12.24 -0.96
CA ALA A 40 -20.73 13.06 0.19
C ALA A 40 -21.65 14.23 -0.18
N ARG A 41 -21.36 14.92 -1.30
CA ARG A 41 -22.21 15.99 -1.84
C ARG A 41 -23.58 15.48 -2.30
N ARG A 42 -23.62 14.33 -2.98
CA ARG A 42 -24.88 13.71 -3.41
C ARG A 42 -25.77 13.35 -2.23
N LEU A 43 -25.18 12.77 -1.17
CA LEU A 43 -25.88 12.47 0.08
C LEU A 43 -26.38 13.75 0.77
N ALA A 44 -25.57 14.82 0.75
CA ALA A 44 -25.97 16.12 1.30
C ALA A 44 -27.21 16.68 0.59
N ARG A 45 -27.19 16.71 -0.75
CA ARG A 45 -28.33 17.15 -1.58
C ARG A 45 -29.59 16.31 -1.35
N ARG A 46 -29.42 14.98 -1.23
CA ARG A 46 -30.53 14.08 -0.90
C ARG A 46 -31.11 14.39 0.48
N PHE A 47 -30.25 14.56 1.48
CA PHE A 47 -30.65 14.85 2.86
C PHE A 47 -31.42 16.17 2.96
N THR A 48 -30.89 17.24 2.37
CA THR A 48 -31.60 18.53 2.38
C THR A 48 -32.86 18.50 1.52
N GLY A 49 -32.92 17.68 0.47
CA GLY A 49 -34.12 17.46 -0.34
C GLY A 49 -35.35 17.05 0.49
N GLU A 50 -35.14 16.34 1.61
CA GLU A 50 -36.19 15.95 2.56
C GLU A 50 -36.62 17.09 3.52
N LEU A 51 -35.98 18.26 3.43
CA LEU A 51 -36.22 19.43 4.27
C LEU A 51 -36.78 20.59 3.39
N PRO A 52 -38.07 20.54 3.01
CA PRO A 52 -38.66 21.52 2.09
C PRO A 52 -38.83 22.91 2.70
N TRP A 53 -38.77 23.02 4.03
CA TRP A 53 -38.88 24.29 4.76
C TRP A 53 -37.58 25.11 4.75
N LEU A 54 -36.46 24.56 4.29
CA LEU A 54 -35.19 25.27 4.16
C LEU A 54 -35.20 26.18 2.93
N THR A 55 -34.81 27.45 3.16
CA THR A 55 -34.45 28.37 2.07
C THR A 55 -33.22 27.86 1.31
N THR A 56 -33.00 28.34 0.08
CA THR A 56 -31.85 27.96 -0.74
C THR A 56 -30.51 28.22 -0.04
N ALA A 57 -30.35 29.38 0.60
CA ALA A 57 -29.12 29.73 1.32
C ALA A 57 -28.87 28.78 2.51
N GLN A 58 -29.90 28.49 3.30
CA GLN A 58 -29.78 27.55 4.42
C GLN A 58 -29.46 26.12 3.93
N ARG A 59 -30.06 25.72 2.81
CA ARG A 59 -29.80 24.43 2.16
C ARG A 59 -28.34 24.31 1.75
N GLU A 60 -27.79 25.30 1.04
CA GLU A 60 -26.39 25.32 0.61
C GLU A 60 -25.41 25.26 1.80
N ASP A 61 -25.71 25.98 2.88
CA ASP A 61 -24.89 25.95 4.10
C ASP A 61 -24.91 24.58 4.77
N VAL A 62 -26.09 23.96 4.91
CA VAL A 62 -26.22 22.61 5.46
C VAL A 62 -25.53 21.59 4.56
N GLU A 63 -25.69 21.68 3.25
CA GLU A 63 -25.04 20.77 2.30
C GLU A 63 -23.52 20.82 2.41
N ARG A 64 -22.95 22.04 2.51
CA ARG A 64 -21.50 22.24 2.66
C ARG A 64 -20.98 21.63 3.95
N VAL A 65 -21.64 21.89 5.09
CA VAL A 65 -21.21 21.36 6.40
C VAL A 65 -21.37 19.84 6.44
N TYR A 66 -22.50 19.31 5.97
CA TYR A 66 -22.75 17.87 5.93
C TYR A 66 -21.74 17.13 5.06
N ALA A 67 -21.47 17.64 3.85
CA ALA A 67 -20.50 17.01 2.95
C ALA A 67 -19.09 17.01 3.56
N ALA A 68 -18.68 18.10 4.22
CA ALA A 68 -17.40 18.19 4.90
C ALA A 68 -17.27 17.20 6.07
N ASP A 69 -18.30 17.13 6.93
CA ASP A 69 -18.33 16.18 8.04
C ASP A 69 -18.29 14.73 7.53
N ARG A 70 -19.09 14.43 6.50
CA ARG A 70 -19.14 13.08 5.93
C ARG A 70 -17.84 12.67 5.26
N ALA A 71 -17.15 13.59 4.62
CA ALA A 71 -15.81 13.38 4.05
C ALA A 71 -14.77 13.11 5.14
N GLU A 72 -14.76 13.88 6.24
CA GLU A 72 -13.83 13.65 7.34
C GLU A 72 -14.09 12.31 8.03
N ALA A 73 -15.37 11.93 8.22
CA ALA A 73 -15.72 10.61 8.75
C ALA A 73 -15.20 9.47 7.85
N SER A 74 -15.36 9.59 6.52
CA SER A 74 -14.79 8.63 5.56
C SER A 74 -13.26 8.59 5.65
N ARG A 75 -12.59 9.75 5.75
CA ARG A 75 -11.13 9.83 5.88
C ARG A 75 -10.63 9.12 7.13
N VAL A 76 -11.25 9.38 8.29
CA VAL A 76 -10.90 8.73 9.56
C VAL A 76 -11.07 7.22 9.47
N MET A 77 -12.15 6.74 8.86
CA MET A 77 -12.39 5.31 8.66
C MET A 77 -11.33 4.68 7.76
N LEU A 78 -11.00 5.31 6.62
CA LEU A 78 -9.97 4.84 5.70
C LEU A 78 -8.60 4.75 6.38
N VAL A 79 -8.21 5.77 7.15
CA VAL A 79 -6.94 5.76 7.90
C VAL A 79 -6.89 4.59 8.87
N ARG A 80 -7.98 4.32 9.60
CA ARG A 80 -8.06 3.19 10.53
C ARG A 80 -7.96 1.85 9.80
N ILE A 81 -8.68 1.68 8.69
CA ILE A 81 -8.63 0.45 7.88
C ILE A 81 -7.21 0.24 7.35
N CYS A 82 -6.58 1.27 6.79
CA CYS A 82 -5.21 1.21 6.29
C CYS A 82 -4.23 0.83 7.40
N ALA A 83 -4.32 1.45 8.58
CA ALA A 83 -3.48 1.12 9.73
C ALA A 83 -3.67 -0.35 10.17
N ARG A 84 -4.90 -0.86 10.18
CA ARG A 84 -5.16 -2.25 10.54
C ARG A 84 -4.67 -3.22 9.47
N ALA A 85 -4.83 -2.87 8.19
CA ALA A 85 -4.37 -3.69 7.07
C ALA A 85 -2.83 -3.79 7.04
N THR A 86 -2.12 -2.70 7.35
CA THR A 86 -0.65 -2.72 7.43
C THR A 86 -0.16 -3.56 8.62
N GLU A 87 -0.82 -3.47 9.76
CA GLU A 87 -0.56 -4.31 10.93
C GLU A 87 -0.74 -5.80 10.62
N LEU A 88 -1.89 -6.18 10.06
CA LEU A 88 -2.19 -7.54 9.61
C LEU A 88 -1.13 -8.02 8.61
N ARG A 89 -0.82 -7.24 7.57
CA ARG A 89 0.20 -7.60 6.58
C ARG A 89 1.57 -7.81 7.23
N GLY A 90 1.93 -7.02 8.23
CA GLY A 90 3.15 -7.19 9.01
C GLY A 90 3.20 -8.53 9.75
N GLU A 91 2.13 -8.86 10.47
CA GLU A 91 2.01 -10.14 11.19
C GLU A 91 2.13 -11.35 10.25
N TYR A 92 1.38 -11.34 9.14
CA TYR A 92 1.41 -12.42 8.16
C TYR A 92 2.77 -12.53 7.47
N SER A 93 3.38 -11.40 7.11
CA SER A 93 4.71 -11.36 6.48
C SER A 93 5.79 -11.93 7.40
N ARG A 94 5.66 -11.73 8.72
CA ARG A 94 6.58 -12.34 9.70
C ARG A 94 6.38 -13.85 9.76
N ARG A 95 5.14 -14.33 9.88
CA ARG A 95 4.82 -15.78 9.89
C ARG A 95 5.29 -16.46 8.60
N TYR A 96 5.04 -15.85 7.44
CA TYR A 96 5.47 -16.36 6.15
C TYR A 96 7.01 -16.42 6.04
N ARG A 97 7.72 -15.38 6.46
CA ARG A 97 9.19 -15.38 6.46
C ARG A 97 9.77 -16.52 7.31
N THR A 98 9.21 -16.77 8.49
CA THR A 98 9.63 -17.89 9.33
C THR A 98 9.37 -19.23 8.65
N LEU A 99 8.19 -19.43 8.06
CA LEU A 99 7.85 -20.69 7.40
C LEU A 99 8.74 -20.91 6.17
N ARG A 100 8.94 -19.87 5.35
CA ARG A 100 9.83 -19.89 4.19
C ARG A 100 11.27 -20.23 4.60
N ALA A 101 11.78 -19.63 5.67
CA ALA A 101 13.12 -19.93 6.16
C ALA A 101 13.27 -21.41 6.58
N ARG A 102 12.26 -21.98 7.25
CA ARG A 102 12.25 -23.40 7.61
C ARG A 102 12.21 -24.32 6.40
N CYS A 103 11.37 -24.01 5.41
CA CYS A 103 11.31 -24.79 4.16
C CYS A 103 12.64 -24.72 3.39
N VAL A 104 13.21 -23.52 3.24
CA VAL A 104 14.51 -23.34 2.58
C VAL A 104 15.61 -24.08 3.33
N ALA A 105 15.66 -23.99 4.66
CA ALA A 105 16.63 -24.72 5.47
C ALA A 105 16.48 -26.25 5.31
N ALA A 106 15.24 -26.76 5.33
CA ALA A 106 14.99 -28.19 5.12
C ALA A 106 15.47 -28.65 3.73
N VAL A 107 15.18 -27.89 2.67
CA VAL A 107 15.65 -28.19 1.30
C VAL A 107 17.17 -28.18 1.22
N VAL A 108 17.82 -27.17 1.81
CA VAL A 108 19.29 -27.06 1.83
C VAL A 108 19.92 -28.23 2.59
N VAL A 109 19.36 -28.63 3.73
CA VAL A 109 19.84 -29.79 4.49
C VAL A 109 19.66 -31.07 3.68
N CYS A 110 18.50 -31.32 3.07
CA CYS A 110 18.27 -32.51 2.25
C CYS A 110 19.23 -32.59 1.05
N LEU A 111 19.48 -31.47 0.36
CA LEU A 111 20.44 -31.44 -0.74
C LEU A 111 21.87 -31.63 -0.25
N GLY A 112 22.23 -31.03 0.89
CA GLY A 112 23.55 -31.16 1.50
C GLY A 112 23.85 -32.59 1.96
N THR A 113 22.89 -33.26 2.60
CA THR A 113 23.06 -34.66 3.04
C THR A 113 23.13 -35.61 1.85
N ALA A 114 22.27 -35.44 0.83
CA ALA A 114 22.32 -36.24 -0.39
C ALA A 114 23.65 -36.06 -1.15
N GLY A 115 24.09 -34.81 -1.33
CA GLY A 115 25.37 -34.51 -1.97
C GLY A 115 26.57 -35.04 -1.19
N GLY A 116 26.58 -34.87 0.13
CA GLY A 116 27.63 -35.38 1.02
C GLY A 116 27.71 -36.90 1.01
N ALA A 117 26.58 -37.61 1.03
CA ALA A 117 26.53 -39.06 0.93
C ALA A 117 27.09 -39.56 -0.41
N CYS A 118 26.70 -38.95 -1.53
CA CYS A 118 27.25 -39.29 -2.85
C CYS A 118 28.76 -39.06 -2.92
N ALA A 119 29.26 -37.94 -2.40
CA ALA A 119 30.70 -37.65 -2.38
C ALA A 119 31.49 -38.65 -1.53
N LEU A 120 30.97 -39.01 -0.34
CA LEU A 120 31.59 -40.00 0.54
C LEU A 120 31.64 -41.39 -0.11
N VAL A 121 30.53 -41.82 -0.73
CA VAL A 121 30.49 -43.10 -1.46
C VAL A 121 31.51 -43.10 -2.60
N THR A 122 31.58 -42.01 -3.36
CA THR A 122 32.53 -41.88 -4.47
C THR A 122 33.98 -41.94 -3.97
N TYR A 123 34.27 -41.32 -2.83
CA TYR A 123 35.59 -41.36 -2.20
C TYR A 123 35.97 -42.76 -1.69
N LEU A 124 35.03 -43.48 -1.07
CA LEU A 124 35.27 -44.85 -0.58
C LEU A 124 35.43 -45.89 -1.70
N VAL A 125 34.87 -45.62 -2.87
CA VAL A 125 34.95 -46.49 -4.05
C VAL A 125 36.20 -46.20 -4.92
N ARG A 126 36.91 -45.10 -4.64
CA ARG A 126 38.08 -44.62 -5.39
C ARG A 126 39.39 -45.08 -4.75
#